data_AF-A0A646KRK4-F1
#
_entry.id   AF-A0A646KRK4-F1
#
_cell.length_a   1.000
_cell.length_b   1.000
_cell.length_c   1.000
_cell.angle_alpha   90.00
_cell.angle_beta   90.00
_cell.angle_gamma   90.00
#
_symmetry.space_group_name_H-M   'P 1'
#
loop_
_entity.id
_entity.type
_entity.pdbx_description
1 polymer ?
#
loop_
_entity_poly.entity_id
_entity_poly.type
_entity_poly.pdbx_seq_one_letter_code
_entity_poly.pdbx_strand_id
1 'polypeptide(L)'
;MRRLGPVAWLALAIASTALLGVSWFTGVFSSGLDIVETCASVGRPLDRAYHDEHLEEQQGRFPLTSKCDADYDLVPVWVNPAIVVLSSLSVACVGAAVWSAASRLRMRREKS
;
A
#
# COMPACT_ATOMS: atom_id res chain seq x y z
N MET A 1 -0.05 -23.68 -18.80
CA MET A 1 0.03 -22.82 -17.60
C MET A 1 0.46 -23.69 -16.43
N ARG A 2 1.68 -23.51 -15.89
CA ARG A 2 2.10 -24.25 -14.68
C ARG A 2 1.28 -23.69 -13.52
N ARG A 3 0.45 -24.53 -12.90
CA ARG A 3 -0.36 -24.15 -11.75
C ARG A 3 0.63 -23.75 -10.63
N LEU A 4 0.60 -22.49 -10.22
CA LEU A 4 1.14 -22.09 -8.92
C LEU A 4 0.51 -23.04 -7.88
N GLY A 5 1.35 -23.74 -7.13
CA GLY A 5 0.86 -24.67 -6.12
C GLY A 5 0.02 -23.93 -5.08
N PRO A 6 -0.90 -24.61 -4.38
CA PRO A 6 -1.78 -23.99 -3.39
C PRO A 6 -1.00 -23.19 -2.33
N VAL A 7 0.21 -23.63 -1.96
CA VAL A 7 1.11 -22.93 -1.04
C VAL A 7 1.56 -21.57 -1.58
N ALA A 8 1.86 -21.45 -2.88
CA ALA A 8 2.31 -20.19 -3.47
C ALA A 8 1.17 -19.17 -3.55
N TRP A 9 -0.05 -19.62 -3.85
CA TRP A 9 -1.25 -18.77 -3.80
C TRP A 9 -1.55 -18.31 -2.37
N LEU A 10 -1.43 -19.22 -1.40
CA LEU A 10 -1.63 -18.87 0.00
C LEU A 10 -0.59 -17.86 0.50
N ALA A 11 0.69 -18.02 0.13
CA ALA A 11 1.75 -17.06 0.43
C ALA A 11 1.48 -15.69 -0.19
N LEU A 12 1.05 -15.65 -1.46
CA LEU A 12 0.67 -14.40 -2.14
C LEU A 12 -0.54 -13.72 -1.49
N ALA A 13 -1.54 -14.50 -1.10
CA ALA A 13 -2.71 -13.99 -0.40
C ALA A 13 -2.32 -13.39 0.96
N ILE A 14 -1.53 -14.10 1.77
CA ILE A 14 -1.02 -13.61 3.05
C ILE A 14 -0.19 -12.33 2.85
N ALA A 15 0.73 -12.33 1.88
CA ALA A 15 1.57 -11.16 1.61
C ALA A 15 0.74 -9.96 1.18
N SER A 16 -0.25 -10.15 0.31
CA SER A 16 -1.15 -9.08 -0.14
C SER A 16 -2.00 -8.55 1.02
N THR A 17 -2.57 -9.43 1.84
CA THR A 17 -3.35 -9.05 3.03
C THR A 17 -2.49 -8.31 4.04
N ALA A 18 -1.24 -8.74 4.28
CA ALA A 18 -0.31 -8.08 5.18
C ALA A 18 0.04 -6.67 4.67
N LEU A 19 0.34 -6.51 3.39
CA LEU A 19 0.63 -5.20 2.79
C LEU A 19 -0.57 -4.27 2.84
N LEU A 20 -1.78 -4.79 2.59
CA LEU A 20 -3.02 -4.03 2.74
C LEU A 20 -3.23 -3.61 4.19
N GLY A 21 -3.03 -4.52 5.15
CA GLY A 21 -3.11 -4.23 6.58
C GLY A 21 -2.13 -3.14 7.01
N VAL A 22 -0.87 -3.21 6.55
CA VAL A 22 0.14 -2.18 6.82
C VAL A 22 -0.28 -0.84 6.22
N SER A 23 -0.70 -0.80 4.96
CA SER A 23 -1.14 0.45 4.32
C SER A 23 -2.32 1.08 5.06
N TRP A 24 -3.33 0.28 5.42
CA TRP A 24 -4.50 0.74 6.16
C TRP A 24 -4.11 1.26 7.55
N PHE A 25 -3.25 0.52 8.26
CA PHE A 25 -2.74 0.94 9.56
C PHE A 25 -1.96 2.26 9.45
N THR A 26 -1.05 2.40 8.48
CA THR A 26 -0.33 3.65 8.28
C THR A 26 -1.27 4.81 7.95
N GLY A 27 -2.31 4.61 7.15
CA GLY A 27 -3.29 5.64 6.83
C GLY A 27 -4.16 6.06 8.02
N VAL A 28 -4.63 5.11 8.83
CA VAL A 28 -5.46 5.42 10.01
C VAL A 28 -4.64 6.15 11.09
N PHE A 29 -3.36 5.82 11.21
CA PHE A 29 -2.50 6.40 12.25
C PHE A 29 -1.68 7.62 11.77
N SER A 30 -1.82 8.07 10.52
CA SER A 30 -1.03 9.20 10.01
C SER A 30 -1.44 10.55 10.60
N SER A 31 -2.68 10.71 11.06
CA SER A 31 -3.15 11.94 11.72
C SER A 31 -2.63 12.10 13.16
N GLY A 32 -2.13 11.01 13.76
CA GLY A 32 -1.78 10.95 15.18
C GLY A 32 -3.00 11.06 16.11
N LEU A 33 -2.72 11.19 17.42
CA LEU A 33 -3.75 11.36 18.45
C LEU A 33 -4.31 12.79 18.47
N ASP A 34 -3.46 13.77 18.13
CA ASP A 34 -3.82 15.17 17.95
C ASP A 34 -3.25 15.66 16.61
N ILE A 35 -4.15 15.97 15.68
CA ILE A 35 -3.79 16.43 14.35
C ILE A 35 -3.07 17.79 14.38
N VAL A 36 -3.35 18.65 15.37
CA VAL A 36 -2.67 19.95 15.52
C VAL A 36 -1.20 19.75 15.82
N GLU A 37 -0.89 18.82 16.74
CA GLU A 37 0.49 18.51 17.12
C GLU A 37 1.24 17.78 16.00
N THR A 38 0.59 16.82 15.32
CA THR A 38 1.18 16.10 14.18
C THR A 38 1.52 17.04 13.03
N CYS A 39 0.59 17.94 12.67
CA CYS A 39 0.81 18.96 11.65
C CYS A 39 1.95 19.93 12.06
N ALA A 40 1.98 20.37 13.32
CA ALA A 40 3.07 21.20 13.83
C ALA A 40 4.44 20.48 13.76
N SER A 41 4.48 19.16 13.97
CA SER A 41 5.72 18.36 13.92
C SER A 41 6.37 18.33 12.54
N VAL A 42 5.58 18.48 11.47
CA VAL A 42 6.05 18.58 10.08
C VAL A 42 6.25 20.03 9.62
N GLY A 43 6.15 21.00 10.54
CA GLY A 43 6.34 22.42 10.25
C GLY A 43 5.18 23.07 9.50
N ARG A 44 3.98 22.45 9.50
CA ARG A 44 2.78 22.97 8.84
C ARG A 44 1.68 23.14 9.88
N PRO A 45 1.41 24.35 10.39
CA PRO A 45 0.33 24.54 11.36
C PRO A 45 -1.01 24.15 10.74
N LEU A 46 -1.89 23.52 11.53
CA LEU A 46 -3.21 23.12 11.07
C LEU A 46 -4.05 24.34 10.68
N ASP A 47 -4.49 24.40 9.43
CA ASP A 47 -5.49 25.36 8.97
C ASP A 47 -6.89 24.87 9.35
N ARG A 48 -7.40 25.39 10.48
CA ARG A 48 -8.71 25.01 10.99
C ARG A 48 -9.86 25.43 10.08
N ALA A 49 -9.73 26.57 9.39
CA ALA A 49 -10.78 27.02 8.48
C ALA A 49 -10.93 26.06 7.30
N TYR A 50 -9.79 25.67 6.70
CA TYR A 50 -9.77 24.67 5.64
C TYR A 50 -10.27 23.30 6.11
N HIS A 51 -9.81 22.87 7.29
CA HIS A 51 -10.16 21.58 7.86
C HIS A 51 -11.66 21.48 8.16
N ASP A 52 -12.27 22.52 8.74
CA ASP A 52 -13.70 22.54 9.07
C ASP A 52 -14.58 22.56 7.82
N GLU A 53 -14.16 23.25 6.75
CA GLU A 53 -14.85 23.26 5.45
C GLU A 53 -14.80 21.90 4.73
N HIS A 54 -13.77 21.08 4.96
CA HIS A 54 -13.54 19.81 4.26
C HIS A 54 -13.69 18.58 5.17
N LEU A 55 -14.41 18.69 6.29
CA LEU A 55 -14.62 17.57 7.23
C LEU A 55 -15.23 16.33 6.55
N GLU A 56 -16.16 16.52 5.61
CA GLU A 56 -16.77 15.39 4.87
C GLU A 56 -15.74 14.64 4.01
N GLU A 57 -14.79 15.35 3.40
CA GLU A 57 -13.73 14.72 2.60
C GLU A 57 -12.78 13.92 3.49
N GLN A 58 -12.49 14.42 4.69
CA GLN A 58 -11.59 13.76 5.64
C GLN A 58 -12.21 12.57 6.38
N GLN A 59 -13.54 12.56 6.54
CA GLN A 59 -14.28 11.43 7.12
C GLN A 59 -14.55 10.32 6.10
N GLY A 60 -14.18 10.53 4.84
CA GLY A 60 -14.30 9.56 3.78
C GLY A 60 -13.58 8.25 4.09
N ARG A 61 -14.24 7.12 3.82
CA ARG A 61 -13.63 5.79 4.00
C ARG A 61 -12.50 5.53 2.99
N PHE A 62 -12.56 6.20 1.83
CA PHE A 62 -11.51 6.27 0.82
C PHE A 62 -11.74 7.47 -0.11
N PRO A 63 -10.68 8.16 -0.58
CA PRO A 63 -9.27 8.02 -0.17
C PRO A 63 -9.06 8.45 1.28
N LEU A 64 -8.22 7.72 2.04
CA LEU A 64 -7.81 8.21 3.37
C LEU A 64 -6.98 9.46 3.17
N THR A 65 -7.39 10.56 3.78
CA THR A 65 -6.72 11.85 3.70
C THR A 65 -6.79 12.51 5.07
N SER A 66 -5.68 13.10 5.51
CA SER A 66 -5.58 13.86 6.75
C SER A 66 -4.76 15.11 6.45
N LYS A 67 -5.43 16.11 5.89
CA LYS A 67 -4.79 17.34 5.43
C LYS A 67 -4.57 18.32 6.57
N CYS A 68 -3.36 18.88 6.63
CA CYS A 68 -3.03 20.00 7.52
C CYS A 68 -3.42 21.35 6.91
N ASP A 69 -3.23 21.48 5.59
CA ASP A 69 -3.57 22.64 4.77
C ASP A 69 -4.00 22.15 3.37
N ALA A 70 -4.32 23.07 2.45
CA ALA A 70 -4.74 22.69 1.09
C ALA A 70 -3.65 21.93 0.29
N ASP A 71 -2.38 22.05 0.69
CA ASP A 71 -1.21 21.59 -0.05
C ASP A 71 -0.54 20.34 0.57
N TYR A 72 -0.83 20.01 1.83
CA TYR A 72 -0.11 19.00 2.59
C TYR A 72 -1.05 17.99 3.26
N ASP A 73 -0.90 16.74 2.85
CA ASP A 73 -1.57 15.57 3.42
C ASP A 73 -0.60 14.74 4.26
N LEU A 74 -0.99 14.42 5.49
CA LEU A 74 -0.24 13.53 6.37
C LEU A 74 -0.28 12.09 5.87
N VAL A 75 -1.32 11.68 5.14
CA VAL A 75 -1.44 10.34 4.56
C VAL A 75 -0.54 10.25 3.33
N PRO A 76 0.46 9.36 3.31
CA PRO A 76 1.31 9.19 2.14
C PRO A 76 0.52 8.60 0.96
N VAL A 77 0.80 9.06 -0.26
CA VAL A 77 0.12 8.58 -1.47
C VAL A 77 0.23 7.06 -1.70
N TRP A 78 1.28 6.41 -1.17
CA TRP A 78 1.50 4.96 -1.28
C TRP A 78 0.54 4.13 -0.43
N VAL A 79 -0.20 4.76 0.50
CA VAL A 79 -1.28 4.12 1.26
C VAL A 79 -2.50 3.81 0.38
N ASN A 80 -2.48 4.23 -0.89
CA ASN A 80 -3.51 3.87 -1.86
C ASN A 80 -3.61 2.33 -2.03
N PRO A 81 -4.78 1.72 -1.74
CA PRO A 81 -4.99 0.28 -1.89
C PRO A 81 -4.67 -0.25 -3.29
N ALA A 82 -4.90 0.56 -4.32
CA ALA A 82 -4.58 0.20 -5.70
C ALA A 82 -3.07 0.02 -5.88
N ILE A 83 -2.23 0.90 -5.31
CA ILE A 83 -0.78 0.79 -5.42
C ILE A 83 -0.29 -0.50 -4.75
N VAL A 84 -0.83 -0.81 -3.57
CA VAL A 84 -0.50 -2.02 -2.82
C VAL A 84 -0.85 -3.28 -3.61
N VAL A 85 -2.08 -3.36 -4.12
CA VAL A 85 -2.56 -4.52 -4.88
C VAL A 85 -1.83 -4.67 -6.21
N LEU A 86 -1.63 -3.58 -6.95
CA LEU A 86 -0.92 -3.64 -8.23
C LEU A 86 0.55 -4.00 -8.06
N SER A 87 1.19 -3.54 -6.98
CA SER A 87 2.57 -3.91 -6.65
C SER A 87 2.68 -5.39 -6.31
N SER A 88 1.77 -5.92 -5.47
CA SER A 88 1.78 -7.35 -5.13
C SER A 88 1.55 -8.23 -6.36
N LEU A 89 0.62 -7.83 -7.25
CA LEU A 89 0.32 -8.54 -8.48
C LEU A 89 1.51 -8.50 -9.45
N SER A 90 2.19 -7.36 -9.56
CA SER A 90 3.42 -7.22 -10.36
C SER A 90 4.53 -8.13 -9.86
N VAL A 91 4.78 -8.16 -8.54
CA VAL A 91 5.76 -9.06 -7.91
C VAL A 91 5.39 -10.54 -8.18
N ALA A 92 4.12 -10.89 -8.09
CA ALA A 92 3.64 -12.24 -8.39
C ALA A 92 3.93 -12.65 -9.84
N CYS A 93 3.62 -11.77 -10.80
CA CYS A 93 3.86 -11.99 -12.22
C CYS A 93 5.35 -12.15 -12.53
N VAL A 94 6.20 -11.26 -12.00
CA VAL A 94 7.66 -11.33 -12.19
C VAL A 94 8.21 -12.61 -11.55
N GLY A 95 7.80 -12.95 -10.33
CA GLY A 95 8.21 -14.17 -9.65
C GLY A 95 7.85 -15.43 -10.44
N ALA A 96 6.64 -15.49 -10.98
CA ALA A 96 6.19 -16.59 -11.83
C ALA A 96 7.01 -16.69 -13.12
N ALA A 97 7.32 -15.55 -13.77
CA ALA A 97 8.15 -15.52 -14.98
C ALA A 97 9.57 -16.04 -14.72
N VAL A 98 10.25 -15.52 -13.68
CA VAL A 98 11.61 -15.94 -13.28
C VAL A 98 11.65 -17.43 -12.94
N TRP A 99 10.68 -17.93 -12.16
CA TRP A 99 10.60 -19.34 -11.82
C TRP A 99 10.43 -20.23 -13.07
N SER A 100 9.57 -19.81 -13.99
CA SER A 100 9.32 -20.53 -15.24
C SER A 100 10.59 -20.61 -16.10
N ALA A 101 11.35 -19.52 -16.18
CA ALA A 101 12.61 -19.47 -16.90
C ALA A 101 13.68 -20.36 -16.23
N ALA A 102 13.87 -20.21 -14.91
CA ALA A 102 14.85 -20.98 -14.14
C ALA A 102 14.59 -22.49 -14.22
N SER A 103 13.34 -22.91 -14.11
CA SER A 103 12.97 -24.33 -14.20
C SER A 103 13.16 -24.90 -15.61
N ARG A 104 12.92 -24.12 -16.67
CA ARG A 104 13.23 -24.53 -18.05
C ARG A 104 14.74 -24.70 -18.26
N LEU A 105 15.56 -23.80 -17.70
CA LEU A 105 17.02 -23.88 -17.78
C LEU A 105 17.56 -25.09 -17.02
N ARG A 106 17.03 -25.38 -15.81
CA ARG A 106 17.41 -26.56 -15.03
C ARG A 106 17.12 -27.86 -15.77
N MET A 107 15.91 -28.01 -16.32
CA MET A 107 15.54 -29.19 -17.12
C MET A 107 16.41 -29.38 -18.37
N ARG A 108 16.90 -28.29 -18.98
CA ARG A 108 17.82 -28.36 -20.12
C ARG A 108 19.22 -28.81 -19.71
N ARG A 109 19.69 -28.42 -18.52
CA ARG A 109 21.00 -28.86 -17.99
C ARG A 109 21.01 -30.33 -17.58
N GLU A 110 19.89 -30.84 -17.07
CA GLU A 110 19.77 -32.24 -16.63
C GLU A 110 19.69 -33.24 -17.79
N LYS A 111 19.40 -32.75 -19.01
CA LYS A 111 19.29 -33.55 -20.23
C LYS A 111 20.56 -33.56 -21.08
N SER A 112 21.59 -32.82 -20.67
CA SER A 112 22.90 -32.71 -21.33
C SER A 112 23.96 -33.43 -20.51
#